data_AF-A0A455UDP4-F1
#
_entry.id   AF-A0A455UDP4-F1
#
_cell.length_a   1.000
_cell.length_b   1.000
_cell.length_c   1.000
_cell.angle_alpha   90.00
_cell.angle_beta   90.00
_cell.angle_gamma   90.00
#
_symmetry.space_group_name_H-M   'P 1'
#
loop_
_entity.id
_entity.type
_entity.pdbx_description
1 polymer ?
#
loop_
_entity_poly.entity_id
_entity_poly.type
_entity_poly.pdbx_seq_one_letter_code
_entity_poly.pdbx_strand_id
1 'polypeptide(L)'
;MPHSVIEPTPKLEQAPFDVARLRQDFPVLARKVHGKPLIYLDNAATSQTPQQVIDVFSEYYSRYNANIHRGLHTLADEATAAFEGTRHKVRAFLNAEDARQIIFTRGTTEAINLVVQSWGVSISPRAMKC
;
A
#
# COMPACT_ATOMS: atom_id res chain seq x y z
N MET A 1 -27.75 22.86 -24.65
CA MET A 1 -26.92 22.13 -23.66
C MET A 1 -26.09 23.18 -22.93
N PRO A 2 -26.45 23.56 -21.69
CA PRO A 2 -25.72 24.61 -20.99
C PRO A 2 -24.38 24.08 -20.51
N HIS A 3 -23.34 24.91 -20.66
CA HIS A 3 -21.99 24.66 -20.19
C HIS A 3 -22.02 24.44 -18.67
N SER A 4 -21.56 23.26 -18.26
CA SER A 4 -21.28 22.91 -16.86
C SER A 4 -20.35 23.96 -16.26
N VAL A 5 -20.87 24.73 -15.30
CA VAL A 5 -20.08 25.59 -14.43
C VAL A 5 -19.26 24.66 -13.55
N ILE A 6 -17.94 24.65 -13.72
CA ILE A 6 -17.03 23.96 -12.81
C ILE A 6 -17.09 24.75 -11.50
N GLU A 7 -17.79 24.21 -10.49
CA GLU A 7 -17.77 24.80 -9.15
C GLU A 7 -16.33 24.75 -8.61
N PRO A 8 -15.85 25.84 -7.97
CA PRO A 8 -14.52 25.87 -7.40
C PRO A 8 -14.42 24.81 -6.30
N THR A 9 -13.42 23.93 -6.41
CA THR A 9 -13.08 22.95 -5.38
C THR A 9 -13.02 23.65 -4.02
N PRO A 10 -13.73 23.16 -2.99
CA PRO A 10 -13.72 23.79 -1.69
C PRO A 10 -12.27 23.91 -1.23
N LYS A 11 -11.85 25.14 -0.91
CA LYS A 11 -10.55 25.39 -0.29
C LYS A 11 -10.59 24.69 1.06
N LEU A 12 -9.97 23.52 1.14
CA LEU A 12 -9.70 22.87 2.41
C LEU A 12 -8.82 23.85 3.21
N GLU A 13 -9.37 24.43 4.27
CA GLU A 13 -8.56 25.11 5.29
C GLU A 13 -7.67 24.03 5.90
N GLN A 14 -6.42 23.97 5.41
CA GLN A 14 -5.44 23.04 5.91
C GLN A 14 -4.97 23.55 7.27
N ALA A 15 -5.35 22.85 8.34
CA ALA A 15 -4.71 23.02 9.64
C ALA A 15 -3.17 22.91 9.46
N PRO A 16 -2.38 23.68 10.22
CA PRO A 16 -0.92 23.66 10.09
C PRO A 16 -0.37 22.24 10.29
N PHE A 17 0.61 21.87 9.47
CA PHE A 17 1.22 20.55 9.50
C PHE A 17 2.07 20.36 10.77
N ASP A 18 1.50 19.69 11.77
CA ASP A 18 2.15 19.42 13.06
C ASP A 18 3.06 18.18 12.99
N VAL A 19 4.33 18.41 12.72
CA VAL A 19 5.37 17.38 12.67
C VAL A 19 5.60 16.75 14.04
N ALA A 20 5.51 17.53 15.13
CA ALA A 20 5.80 17.02 16.47
C ALA A 20 4.78 15.98 16.89
N ARG A 21 3.50 16.22 16.59
CA ARG A 21 2.43 15.24 16.76
C ARG A 21 2.64 14.00 15.89
N LEU A 22 2.89 14.17 14.59
CA LEU A 22 3.07 13.04 13.66
C LEU A 22 4.26 12.15 14.04
N ARG A 23 5.34 12.72 14.59
CA ARG A 23 6.49 11.93 15.06
C ARG A 23 6.13 10.96 16.18
N GLN A 24 5.08 11.23 16.95
CA GLN A 24 4.62 10.34 18.03
C GLN A 24 3.98 9.06 17.48
N ASP A 25 3.47 9.08 16.25
CA ASP A 25 2.94 7.89 15.58
C ASP A 25 4.05 6.88 15.21
N PHE A 26 5.33 7.28 15.22
CA PHE A 26 6.45 6.41 14.83
C PHE A 26 7.29 6.03 16.07
N PRO A 27 6.97 4.92 16.76
CA PRO A 27 7.56 4.59 18.06
C PRO A 27 9.09 4.46 18.02
N VAL A 28 9.63 3.99 16.89
CA VAL A 28 11.09 3.85 16.68
C VAL A 28 11.84 5.18 16.80
N LEU A 29 11.20 6.32 16.47
CA LEU A 29 11.84 7.64 16.50
C LEU A 29 12.08 8.17 17.92
N ALA A 30 11.47 7.55 18.95
CA ALA A 30 11.73 7.85 20.35
C ALA A 30 13.02 7.17 20.88
N ARG A 31 13.60 6.24 20.12
CA ARG A 31 14.79 5.49 20.55
C ARG A 31 16.04 6.36 20.56
N LYS A 32 17.00 5.95 21.40
CA LYS A 32 18.38 6.42 21.36
C LYS A 32 19.28 5.40 20.66
N VAL A 33 20.22 5.89 19.86
CA VAL A 33 21.28 5.10 19.21
C VAL A 33 22.61 5.71 19.62
N HIS A 34 23.51 4.89 20.16
CA HIS A 34 24.77 5.34 20.76
C HIS A 34 24.59 6.48 21.79
N GLY A 35 23.55 6.37 22.63
CA GLY A 35 23.22 7.37 23.65
C GLY A 35 22.60 8.67 23.15
N LYS A 36 22.46 8.86 21.84
CA LYS A 36 21.91 10.08 21.22
C LYS A 36 20.51 9.84 20.63
N PRO A 37 19.64 10.86 20.53
CA PRO A 37 18.35 10.73 19.86
C PRO A 37 18.52 10.23 18.41
N LEU A 38 17.65 9.31 17.99
CA LEU A 38 17.68 8.80 16.62
C LEU A 38 17.29 9.90 15.62
N ILE A 39 18.18 10.17 14.67
CA ILE A 39 17.91 10.97 13.47
C ILE A 39 18.03 10.03 12.27
N TYR A 40 16.90 9.62 11.72
CA TYR A 40 16.83 8.67 10.61
C TYR A 40 16.69 9.40 9.27
N LEU A 41 17.79 9.47 8.50
CA LEU A 41 17.85 10.16 7.19
C LEU A 41 17.98 9.19 6.00
N ASP A 42 17.68 7.91 6.20
CA ASP A 42 17.80 6.86 5.19
C ASP A 42 16.43 6.39 4.66
N ASN A 43 15.44 7.29 4.63
CA ASN A 43 14.06 6.97 4.23
C ASN A 43 13.92 6.49 2.78
N ALA A 44 14.91 6.80 1.93
CA ALA A 44 14.96 6.35 0.53
C ALA A 44 15.25 4.85 0.42
N ALA A 45 15.96 4.26 1.38
CA ALA A 45 16.18 2.81 1.43
C ALA A 45 14.96 2.08 2.01
N THR A 46 14.42 2.57 3.12
CA THR A 46 13.15 2.11 3.70
C THR A 46 12.59 3.15 4.66
N SER A 47 11.27 3.22 4.81
CA SER A 47 10.62 4.15 5.74
C SER A 47 10.29 3.47 7.07
N GLN A 48 10.25 4.25 8.14
CA GLN A 48 9.76 3.77 9.43
C GLN A 48 8.25 3.53 9.39
N THR A 49 7.77 2.58 10.20
CA THR A 49 6.36 2.18 10.22
C THR A 49 5.63 2.90 11.35
N PRO A 50 4.48 3.56 11.09
CA PRO A 50 3.68 4.17 12.15
C PRO A 50 2.90 3.09 12.94
N GLN A 51 2.53 3.41 14.17
CA GLN A 51 1.88 2.49 15.12
C GLN A 51 0.60 1.89 14.54
N GLN A 52 -0.20 2.69 13.85
CA GLN A 52 -1.45 2.26 13.22
C GLN A 52 -1.24 1.12 12.21
N VAL A 53 -0.11 1.10 11.51
CA VAL A 53 0.22 0.00 10.57
C VAL A 53 0.69 -1.24 11.33
N ILE A 54 1.48 -1.05 12.39
CA ILE A 54 1.92 -2.15 13.27
C ILE A 54 0.70 -2.85 13.89
N ASP A 55 -0.26 -2.06 14.38
CA ASP A 55 -1.48 -2.56 15.03
C ASP A 55 -2.30 -3.41 14.07
N VAL A 56 -2.45 -3.00 12.80
CA VAL A 56 -3.17 -3.78 11.78
C VAL A 56 -2.50 -5.14 11.53
N PHE A 57 -1.17 -5.19 11.48
CA PHE A 57 -0.47 -6.48 11.37
C PHE A 57 -0.71 -7.36 12.60
N SER A 58 -0.59 -6.79 13.79
CA SER A 58 -0.85 -7.50 15.04
C SER A 58 -2.28 -8.04 15.11
N GLU A 59 -3.25 -7.22 14.71
CA GLU A 59 -4.66 -7.57 14.64
C GLU A 59 -4.91 -8.72 13.66
N TYR A 60 -4.41 -8.61 12.42
CA TYR A 60 -4.54 -9.67 11.41
C TYR A 60 -4.06 -11.02 11.94
N TYR A 61 -2.83 -11.05 12.49
CA TYR A 61 -2.22 -12.29 12.97
C TYR A 61 -2.90 -12.85 14.22
N SER A 62 -3.48 -12.01 15.06
CA SER A 62 -4.13 -12.44 16.31
C SER A 62 -5.61 -12.82 16.14
N ARG A 63 -6.30 -12.30 15.11
CA ARG A 63 -7.75 -12.46 14.96
C ARG A 63 -8.18 -13.34 13.81
N TYR A 64 -7.66 -13.12 12.60
CA TYR A 64 -8.25 -13.67 11.37
C TYR A 64 -7.24 -14.12 10.31
N ASN A 65 -6.02 -14.50 10.73
CA ASN A 65 -5.04 -15.07 9.82
C ASN A 65 -5.49 -16.43 9.25
N ALA A 66 -5.83 -16.43 7.96
CA ALA A 66 -6.21 -17.62 7.21
C ALA A 66 -5.79 -17.49 5.74
N ASN A 67 -5.81 -18.61 5.01
CA ASN A 67 -5.51 -18.57 3.58
C ASN A 67 -6.67 -17.92 2.81
N ILE A 68 -6.35 -16.82 2.13
CA ILE A 68 -7.30 -15.98 1.41
C ILE A 68 -7.83 -16.74 0.18
N HIS A 69 -9.12 -16.54 -0.15
CA HIS A 69 -9.84 -17.22 -1.24
C HIS A 69 -10.03 -18.76 -1.08
N ARG A 70 -9.81 -19.32 0.12
CA ARG A 70 -10.16 -20.72 0.44
C ARG A 70 -11.32 -20.80 1.44
N GLY A 71 -12.44 -20.18 1.05
CA GLY A 71 -13.63 -19.88 1.86
C GLY A 71 -14.49 -21.09 2.25
N LEU A 72 -14.00 -21.91 3.19
CA LEU A 72 -14.81 -22.92 3.86
C LEU A 72 -15.07 -22.59 5.35
N HIS A 73 -14.51 -21.48 5.87
CA HIS A 73 -14.62 -21.09 7.28
C HIS A 73 -14.48 -19.57 7.48
N THR A 74 -15.06 -19.07 8.56
CA THR A 74 -15.20 -17.63 8.88
C THR A 74 -13.90 -16.83 8.78
N LEU A 75 -12.79 -17.36 9.30
CA LEU A 75 -11.50 -16.63 9.26
C LEU A 75 -11.00 -16.44 7.82
N ALA A 76 -11.24 -17.40 6.92
CA ALA A 76 -10.86 -17.26 5.51
C ALA A 76 -11.68 -16.17 4.82
N ASP A 77 -12.97 -16.03 5.17
CA ASP A 77 -13.84 -14.98 4.62
C ASP A 77 -13.43 -13.59 5.14
N GLU A 78 -13.15 -13.47 6.44
CA GLU A 78 -12.65 -12.23 7.06
C GLU A 78 -11.30 -11.80 6.47
N ALA A 79 -10.34 -12.72 6.33
CA ALA A 79 -9.06 -12.47 5.69
C ALA A 79 -9.23 -12.03 4.23
N THR A 80 -10.12 -12.69 3.49
CA THR A 80 -10.41 -12.36 2.09
C THR A 80 -11.02 -10.97 1.95
N ALA A 81 -11.99 -10.63 2.81
CA ALA A 81 -12.61 -9.31 2.82
C ALA A 81 -11.61 -8.20 3.14
N ALA A 82 -10.72 -8.42 4.14
CA ALA A 82 -9.67 -7.46 4.48
C ALA A 82 -8.67 -7.26 3.34
N PHE A 83 -8.27 -8.34 2.66
CA PHE A 83 -7.35 -8.31 1.54
C PHE A 83 -7.94 -7.58 0.33
N GLU A 84 -9.15 -7.94 -0.11
CA GLU A 84 -9.80 -7.26 -1.23
C GLU A 84 -10.18 -5.82 -0.91
N GLY A 85 -10.56 -5.52 0.33
CA GLY A 85 -10.73 -4.15 0.82
C GLY A 85 -9.45 -3.31 0.66
N THR A 86 -8.28 -3.92 0.87
CA THR A 86 -6.98 -3.25 0.62
C THR A 86 -6.77 -2.98 -0.86
N ARG A 87 -7.14 -3.91 -1.76
CA ARG A 87 -7.08 -3.70 -3.21
C ARG A 87 -7.89 -2.48 -3.66
N HIS A 88 -9.10 -2.32 -3.14
CA HIS A 88 -9.93 -1.16 -3.44
C HIS A 88 -9.35 0.15 -2.90
N LYS A 89 -8.71 0.14 -1.72
CA LYS A 89 -8.00 1.32 -1.18
C LYS A 89 -6.82 1.72 -2.09
N VAL A 90 -6.02 0.75 -2.54
CA VAL A 90 -4.90 1.00 -3.45
C VAL A 90 -5.38 1.50 -4.81
N ARG A 91 -6.47 0.93 -5.35
CA ARG A 91 -7.12 1.43 -6.56
C ARG A 91 -7.47 2.91 -6.44
N ALA A 92 -8.10 3.32 -5.34
CA ALA A 92 -8.44 4.71 -5.09
C ALA A 92 -7.20 5.59 -4.91
N PHE A 93 -6.18 5.12 -4.17
CA PHE A 93 -4.93 5.84 -3.95
C PHE A 93 -4.17 6.13 -5.25
N LEU A 94 -4.15 5.17 -6.18
CA LEU A 94 -3.50 5.30 -7.49
C LEU A 94 -4.43 5.88 -8.57
N ASN A 95 -5.70 6.15 -8.23
CA ASN A 95 -6.74 6.55 -9.19
C ASN A 95 -6.88 5.59 -10.40
N ALA A 96 -6.80 4.29 -10.15
CA ALA A 96 -7.03 3.28 -11.19
C ALA A 96 -8.52 3.08 -11.47
N GLU A 97 -8.86 2.77 -12.72
CA GLU A 97 -10.24 2.57 -13.17
C GLU A 97 -10.88 1.37 -12.47
N ASP A 98 -10.15 0.26 -12.39
CA ASP A 98 -10.66 -1.00 -11.85
C ASP A 98 -9.69 -1.62 -10.83
N ALA A 99 -10.22 -2.24 -9.77
CA ALA A 99 -9.43 -2.94 -8.77
C ALA A 99 -8.65 -4.12 -9.36
N ARG A 100 -9.15 -4.75 -10.42
CA ARG A 100 -8.48 -5.85 -11.15
C ARG A 100 -7.16 -5.42 -11.81
N GLN A 101 -6.94 -4.12 -11.99
CA GLN A 101 -5.66 -3.59 -12.48
C GLN A 101 -4.59 -3.54 -11.38
N ILE A 102 -4.97 -3.73 -10.11
CA ILE A 102 -4.04 -3.73 -8.97
C ILE A 102 -3.56 -5.15 -8.73
N ILE A 103 -2.30 -5.43 -9.04
CA ILE A 103 -1.65 -6.72 -8.78
C ILE A 103 -0.65 -6.55 -7.62
N PHE A 104 -0.88 -7.28 -6.52
CA PHE A 104 0.04 -7.27 -5.39
C PHE A 104 1.26 -8.15 -5.69
N THR A 105 2.45 -7.59 -5.50
CA THR A 105 3.74 -8.29 -5.56
C THR A 105 4.52 -8.00 -4.28
N ARG A 106 5.63 -8.70 -4.06
CA ARG A 106 6.53 -8.47 -2.92
C ARG A 106 7.24 -7.11 -2.99
N GLY A 107 7.31 -6.49 -4.16
CA GLY A 107 7.92 -5.18 -4.36
C GLY A 107 8.13 -4.82 -5.82
N THR A 108 8.70 -3.64 -6.04
CA THR A 108 8.86 -3.03 -7.38
C THR A 108 9.64 -3.91 -8.35
N THR A 109 10.75 -4.52 -7.91
CA THR A 109 11.57 -5.39 -8.77
C THR A 109 10.80 -6.60 -9.28
N GLU A 110 9.97 -7.22 -8.42
CA GLU A 110 9.13 -8.34 -8.83
C GLU A 110 8.02 -7.89 -9.78
N ALA A 111 7.41 -6.73 -9.54
CA ALA A 111 6.39 -6.18 -10.44
C ALA A 111 6.94 -5.94 -11.87
N ILE A 112 8.15 -5.39 -11.98
CA ILE A 112 8.82 -5.21 -13.28
C ILE A 112 9.08 -6.57 -13.93
N ASN A 113 9.63 -7.53 -13.18
CA ASN A 113 9.91 -8.86 -13.71
C ASN A 113 8.63 -9.58 -14.15
N LEU A 114 7.52 -9.41 -13.44
CA LEU A 114 6.23 -9.96 -13.82
C LEU A 114 5.83 -9.48 -15.22
N VAL A 115 5.89 -8.17 -15.48
CA VAL A 115 5.58 -7.59 -16.79
C VAL A 115 6.52 -8.11 -17.88
N VAL A 116 7.82 -8.16 -17.60
CA VAL A 116 8.83 -8.66 -18.55
C VAL A 116 8.53 -10.12 -18.93
N GLN A 117 8.27 -10.98 -17.96
CA GLN A 117 8.08 -12.41 -18.20
C GLN A 117 6.70 -12.72 -18.79
N SER A 118 5.64 -12.01 -18.39
CA SER A 118 4.28 -12.30 -18.85
C SER A 118 3.96 -11.69 -20.22
N TRP A 119 4.49 -10.51 -20.50
CA TRP A 119 4.17 -9.74 -21.70
C TRP A 119 5.41 -9.50 -22.57
N GLY A 120 6.51 -9.04 -21.97
CA GLY A 120 7.75 -8.75 -22.70
C GLY A 120 8.30 -9.92 -23.52
N VAL A 121 8.25 -11.14 -22.97
CA VAL A 121 8.65 -12.36 -23.69
C VAL A 121 7.69 -12.67 -24.85
N SER A 122 6.38 -12.50 -24.67
CA SER A 122 5.36 -12.82 -25.69
C SER A 122 5.47 -11.95 -26.95
N ILE A 123 5.95 -10.71 -26.82
CA ILE A 123 6.11 -9.77 -27.93
C ILE A 123 7.54 -9.75 -28.48
N SER A 124 8.46 -10.51 -27.88
CA SER A 124 9.86 -10.55 -28.30
C SER A 124 9.99 -11.32 -29.62
N PRO A 125 10.65 -10.75 -30.66
CA PRO A 125 10.82 -11.40 -31.96
C PRO A 125 11.55 -12.75 -31.90
N ARG A 126 12.25 -13.05 -30.78
CA ARG A 126 12.94 -14.32 -30.56
C ARG A 126 12.03 -15.46 -30.12
N ALA A 127 10.85 -15.17 -29.56
CA ALA A 127 9.90 -16.20 -29.11
C ALA A 127 9.08 -16.80 -30.27
N MET A 128 9.09 -16.16 -31.44
CA MET A 128 8.33 -16.56 -32.65
C MET A 128 9.19 -17.37 -33.65
N LYS A 129 10.20 -18.07 -33.15
CA LYS A 129 11.00 -19.07 -33.88
C LYS A 129 10.83 -20.44 -33.22
N CYS A 130 9.66 -21.03 -33.40
CA CYS A 130 9.45 -22.48 -33.33
C CYS A 130 8.83 -22.91 -34.64
#